data_AF-F2RFX5-F1
#
_entry.id   AF-F2RFX5-F1
#
_cell.length_a   1.000
_cell.length_b   1.000
_cell.length_c   1.000
_cell.angle_alpha   90.00
_cell.angle_beta   90.00
_cell.angle_gamma   90.00
#
_symmetry.space_group_name_H-M   'P 1'
#
loop_
_entity.id
_entity.type
_entity.pdbx_description
1 polymer ?
#
loop_
_entity_poly.entity_id
_entity_poly.type
_entity_poly.pdbx_seq_one_letter_code
_entity_poly.pdbx_strand_id
1 'polypeptide(L)' 'MIATTVRRPTENAAFGRACKAVKPLPSIADAFACLADCEARGDLQGARLCRLLVQRVARDGRVGE' A
#
# COMPACT_ATOMS: atom_id res chain seq x y z
N MET A 1 15.58 -34.33 -5.21
CA MET A 1 16.19 -33.04 -4.81
C MET A 1 15.75 -32.73 -3.39
N ILE A 2 16.66 -32.80 -2.42
CA ILE A 2 16.39 -32.38 -1.05
C ILE A 2 16.46 -30.85 -1.01
N ALA A 3 15.31 -30.17 -0.89
CA ALA A 3 15.27 -28.73 -0.70
C ALA A 3 15.73 -28.42 0.73
N THR A 4 17.03 -28.16 0.89
CA THR A 4 17.57 -27.70 2.16
C THR A 4 16.99 -26.32 2.43
N THR A 5 16.05 -26.20 3.38
CA THR A 5 15.53 -24.92 3.85
C THR A 5 16.67 -24.14 4.51
N VAL A 6 17.36 -23.33 3.72
CA VAL A 6 18.38 -22.42 4.21
C VAL A 6 17.68 -21.40 5.10
N ARG A 7 17.86 -21.50 6.42
CA ARG A 7 17.37 -20.48 7.34
C ARG A 7 18.09 -19.17 7.02
N ARG A 8 17.34 -18.20 6.50
CA ARG A 8 17.77 -16.81 6.27
C ARG A 8 17.14 -15.91 7.34
N PRO A 9 17.59 -15.97 8.61
CA PRO A 9 16.95 -15.23 9.70
C PRO A 9 16.90 -13.72 9.43
N THR A 10 17.92 -13.17 8.76
CA THR A 10 17.98 -11.76 8.35
C THR A 10 16.94 -11.41 7.29
N GLU A 11 16.75 -12.27 6.29
CA GLU A 11 15.74 -12.09 5.24
C GLU A 11 14.33 -12.20 5.81
N ASN A 12 14.08 -13.18 6.67
CA ASN A 12 12.80 -13.32 7.37
C ASN A 12 12.51 -12.14 8.30
N ALA A 13 13.53 -11.58 8.96
CA ALA A 13 13.37 -10.39 9.79
C ALA A 13 13.10 -9.13 8.95
N ALA A 14 13.74 -8.99 7.79
CA ALA A 14 13.49 -7.91 6.84
C ALA A 14 12.08 -8.00 6.25
N PHE A 15 11.66 -9.20 5.83
CA PHE A 15 10.32 -9.48 5.35
C PHE A 15 9.28 -9.26 6.46
N GLY A 16 9.54 -9.73 7.67
CA GLY A 16 8.68 -9.52 8.83
C GLY A 16 8.52 -8.03 9.19
N ARG A 17 9.58 -7.22 9.08
CA ARG A 17 9.50 -5.75 9.24
C ARG A 17 8.75 -5.08 8.09
N ALA A 18 9.00 -5.48 6.85
CA ALA A 18 8.30 -4.94 5.67
C ALA A 18 6.79 -5.26 5.71
N CYS A 19 6.44 -6.49 6.10
CA CYS A 19 5.06 -6.92 6.34
C CYS A 19 4.44 -6.23 7.56
N LYS A 20 5.18 -6.01 8.66
CA LYS A 20 4.68 -5.18 9.79
C LYS A 20 4.51 -3.70 9.42
N ALA A 21 5.29 -3.23 8.43
CA ALA A 21 5.16 -1.91 7.85
C ALA A 21 4.11 -1.86 6.72
N VAL A 22 3.33 -2.93 6.53
CA VAL A 22 2.02 -2.84 5.87
C VAL A 22 1.16 -1.99 6.78
N LYS A 23 1.34 -0.68 6.66
CA LYS A 23 0.39 0.29 7.17
C LYS A 23 -0.97 -0.11 6.61
N PRO A 24 -2.02 -0.16 7.45
CA PRO A 24 -3.36 -0.38 6.95
C PRO A 24 -3.59 0.61 5.81
N LEU A 25 -4.13 0.11 4.71
CA LEU A 25 -4.53 0.96 3.60
C LEU A 25 -5.45 2.04 4.18
N PRO A 26 -5.22 3.32 3.85
CA PRO A 26 -6.09 4.38 4.32
C PRO A 26 -7.52 4.12 3.82
N SER A 27 -8.50 4.62 4.58
CA SER A 27 -9.91 4.54 4.18
C SER A 27 -10.09 5.17 2.81
N ILE A 28 -11.07 4.68 2.04
CA ILE A 28 -11.38 5.25 0.73
C ILE A 28 -11.72 6.75 0.83
N ALA A 29 -12.39 7.16 1.92
CA ALA A 29 -12.69 8.56 2.20
C ALA A 29 -11.43 9.43 2.37
N ASP A 30 -10.44 8.96 3.14
CA ASP A 30 -9.15 9.66 3.32
C ASP A 30 -8.38 9.77 1.99
N ALA A 31 -8.44 8.72 1.17
CA ALA A 31 -7.80 8.72 -0.14
C ALA A 31 -8.41 9.76 -1.10
N PHE A 32 -9.74 9.89 -1.10
CA PHE A 32 -10.43 10.92 -1.89
C PHE A 32 -10.21 12.33 -1.35
N ALA A 33 -10.17 12.54 -0.03
CA ALA A 33 -9.85 13.83 0.56
C ALA A 33 -8.43 14.29 0.17
N CYS A 34 -7.46 13.37 0.20
CA CYS A 34 -6.09 13.66 -0.20
C CYS A 34 -5.98 13.99 -1.71
N LEU A 35 -6.75 13.29 -2.55
CA LEU A 35 -6.83 13.61 -3.98
C LEU A 35 -7.38 15.02 -4.21
N ALA A 36 -8.46 15.40 -3.53
CA ALA A 36 -9.06 16.72 -3.66
C ALA A 36 -8.11 17.85 -3.22
N ASP A 37 -7.32 17.64 -2.15
CA ASP A 37 -6.28 18.60 -1.72
C ASP A 37 -5.18 18.78 -2.79
N CYS A 38 -4.68 17.67 -3.34
CA CYS A 38 -3.67 17.72 -4.40
C CYS A 38 -4.19 18.39 -5.67
N GLU A 39 -5.44 18.12 -6.07
CA GLU A 39 -6.07 18.77 -7.22
C GLU A 39 -6.30 20.27 -6.98
N ALA A 40 -6.74 20.67 -5.78
CA ALA A 40 -6.92 22.07 -5.41
C ALA A 40 -5.60 22.87 -5.42
N ARG A 41 -4.48 22.20 -5.11
CA ARG A 41 -3.14 22.78 -5.12
C ARG A 41 -2.44 22.72 -6.47
N GLY A 42 -3.06 22.07 -7.47
CA GLY A 42 -2.47 21.87 -8.80
C GLY A 42 -1.27 20.91 -8.81
N ASP A 43 -1.11 20.08 -7.78
CA ASP A 43 -0.01 19.13 -7.68
C ASP A 43 -0.32 17.84 -8.48
N LEU A 44 0.07 17.85 -9.75
CA LEU A 44 -0.23 16.77 -10.69
C LEU A 44 0.38 15.41 -10.28
N GLN A 45 1.55 15.43 -9.63
CA GLN A 45 2.22 14.21 -9.19
C GLN A 45 1.53 13.61 -7.95
N GLY A 46 1.18 14.42 -6.96
CA GLY A 46 0.39 14.01 -5.80
C GLY A 46 -0.98 13.51 -6.21
N ALA A 47 -1.69 14.22 -7.09
CA ALA A 47 -2.99 13.77 -7.61
C ALA A 47 -2.89 12.41 -8.31
N ARG A 48 -1.83 12.18 -9.10
CA ARG A 48 -1.58 10.87 -9.75
C ARG A 48 -1.33 9.76 -8.72
N LEU A 49 -0.54 10.04 -7.68
CA LEU A 49 -0.27 9.09 -6.60
C LEU A 49 -1.54 8.76 -5.81
N CYS A 50 -2.34 9.77 -5.47
CA CYS A 50 -3.63 9.61 -4.78
C CYS A 50 -4.63 8.80 -5.62
N ARG A 51 -4.70 9.02 -6.94
CA ARG A 51 -5.54 8.19 -7.84
C ARG A 51 -5.14 6.72 -7.84
N LEU A 52 -3.85 6.41 -7.90
CA LEU A 52 -3.35 5.04 -7.82
C LEU A 52 -3.65 4.40 -6.46
N LEU A 53 -3.55 5.19 -5.38
CA LEU A 53 -3.87 4.76 -4.04
C LEU A 53 -5.39 4.48 -3.88
N VAL A 54 -6.27 5.32 -4.41
CA VAL A 54 -7.72 5.07 -4.46
C VAL A 54 -8.02 3.77 -5.22
N GLN A 55 -7.40 3.54 -6.37
CA GLN A 55 -7.57 2.29 -7.14
C GLN A 55 -7.13 1.06 -6.34
N ARG A 56 -6.04 1.18 -5.57
CA ARG A 56 -5.55 0.10 -4.71
C ARG A 56 -6.51 -0.18 -3.55
N VAL A 57 -7.00 0.86 -2.87
CA VAL A 57 -7.99 0.74 -1.78
C VAL A 57 -9.30 0.14 -2.29
N ALA A 58 -9.80 0.59 -3.45
CA ALA A 58 -11.02 0.06 -4.06
C ALA A 58 -10.87 -1.39 -4.55
N ARG A 59 -9.65 -1.82 -4.90
CA ARG A 59 -9.36 -3.21 -5.22
C ARG A 59 -9.31 -4.07 -3.97
N ASP A 60 -8.64 -3.61 -2.92
CA ASP A 60 -8.47 -4.35 -1.66
C ASP A 60 -9.79 -4.44 -0.88
N GLY A 61 -10.57 -3.36 -0.84
CA GLY A 61 -11.91 -3.32 -0.23
C GLY A 61 -12.91 -4.27 -0.90
N ARG A 62 -12.76 -4.55 -2.21
CA ARG A 62 -13.58 -5.54 -2.94
C ARG A 62 -13.08 -6.98 -2.81
N VAL A 63 -11.91 -7.22 -2.21
CA VAL A 63 -11.38 -8.57 -1.96
C VAL A 63 -11.86 -9.12 -0.61
N GLY A 64 -12.48 -8.27 0.23
CA GLY A 64 -13.03 -8.64 1.53
C GLY A 64 -14.56 -8.74 1.61
N GLU A 65 -15.28 -8.65 0.49
CA GLU A 65 -16.74 -8.90 0.41
C GLU A 65 -17.05 -10.29 -0.16
#